data_AF-A0A9X5EHC6-F1
#
_entry.id   AF-A0A9X5EHC6-F1
#
_cell.length_a   1.000
_cell.length_b   1.000
_cell.length_c   1.000
_cell.angle_alpha   90.00
_cell.angle_beta   90.00
_cell.angle_gamma   90.00
#
_symmetry.space_group_name_H-M   'P 1'
#
loop_
_entity.id
_entity.type
_entity.pdbx_description
1 polymer ?
#
loop_
_entity_poly.entity_id
_entity_poly.type
_entity_poly.pdbx_seq_one_letter_code
_entity_poly.pdbx_strand_id
1 'polypeptide(L)'
;MNASFPVGHILVGAVRPLGDSGKPSAIHKAPVDRPVRATRIGFDADSQADLKHHGGLEQAIHHYPFDHYDGWRDEIGPVPVLEKPGAFGENLSTLGLTEGQVAVGDVFRLGGATLQVSQGRQPCWKLNVRFGVDDMASRVQVSGRSGWYYRVLEEGDVPPDAVLERVDRVTPEWTVERVWRALYVDRHDIDSLAVLAGLPTLSDGWRRLARRRTETMASKEP
;
A
#
# COMPACT_ATOMS: atom_id res chain seq x y z
N MET A 1 -2.18 20.63 -14.84
CA MET A 1 -3.47 20.50 -14.15
C MET A 1 -3.33 19.39 -13.13
N ASN A 2 -3.74 19.62 -11.88
CA ASN A 2 -3.76 18.58 -10.86
C ASN A 2 -4.77 17.52 -11.27
N ALA A 3 -4.40 16.24 -11.13
CA ALA A 3 -5.28 15.13 -11.45
C ALA A 3 -6.06 14.74 -10.19
N SER A 4 -7.37 14.57 -10.33
CA SER A 4 -8.27 14.23 -9.24
C SER A 4 -8.83 12.83 -9.45
N PHE A 5 -8.86 12.04 -8.37
CA PHE A 5 -9.25 10.64 -8.41
C PHE A 5 -10.33 10.39 -7.35
N PRO A 6 -11.50 9.83 -7.73
CA PRO A 6 -12.55 9.51 -6.77
C PRO A 6 -12.05 8.49 -5.73
N VAL A 7 -12.25 8.81 -4.45
CA VAL A 7 -12.13 7.82 -3.38
C VAL A 7 -13.49 7.17 -3.22
N GLY A 8 -13.61 5.90 -3.63
CA GLY A 8 -14.85 5.17 -3.48
C GLY A 8 -15.20 4.99 -2.01
N HIS A 9 -14.21 4.60 -1.20
CA HIS A 9 -14.39 4.40 0.23
C HIS A 9 -13.14 4.73 1.04
N ILE A 10 -13.36 5.34 2.20
CA ILE A 10 -12.42 5.38 3.31
C ILE A 10 -12.79 4.26 4.27
N LEU A 11 -11.82 3.44 4.67
CA LEU A 11 -12.04 2.29 5.52
C LEU A 11 -11.14 2.30 6.76
N VAL A 12 -11.72 1.89 7.88
CA VAL A 12 -11.03 1.77 9.17
C VAL A 12 -11.43 0.47 9.86
N GLY A 13 -10.60 -0.02 10.78
CA GLY A 13 -10.85 -1.27 11.48
C GLY A 13 -10.07 -1.37 12.79
N ALA A 14 -10.70 -2.01 13.78
CA ALA A 14 -10.05 -2.34 15.04
C ALA A 14 -9.21 -3.61 14.93
N VAL A 15 -8.22 -3.77 15.81
CA VAL A 15 -7.50 -5.05 15.95
C VAL A 15 -8.44 -6.11 16.47
N ARG A 16 -8.49 -7.26 15.79
CA ARG A 16 -9.24 -8.45 16.20
C ARG A 16 -8.39 -9.72 15.94
N PRO A 17 -8.65 -10.84 16.65
CA PRO A 17 -8.05 -12.13 16.33
C PRO A 17 -8.36 -12.57 14.89
N LEU A 18 -7.38 -13.11 14.17
CA LEU A 18 -7.54 -13.56 12.79
C LEU A 18 -7.43 -15.09 12.66
N GLY A 19 -8.51 -15.70 12.15
CA GLY A 19 -8.64 -17.14 11.92
C GLY A 19 -8.36 -17.96 13.18
N ASP A 20 -8.09 -19.24 12.99
CA ASP A 20 -7.86 -20.19 14.10
C ASP A 20 -6.59 -19.86 14.89
N SER A 21 -5.62 -19.18 14.26
CA SER A 21 -4.38 -18.76 14.93
C SER A 21 -4.59 -17.73 16.04
N GLY A 22 -5.73 -17.00 16.01
CA GLY A 22 -6.05 -15.93 16.95
C GLY A 22 -5.10 -14.72 16.91
N LYS A 23 -4.14 -14.67 15.96
CA LYS A 23 -3.15 -13.59 15.92
C LYS A 23 -3.81 -12.23 15.65
N PRO A 24 -3.37 -11.16 16.34
CA PRO A 24 -3.99 -9.84 16.20
C PRO A 24 -3.79 -9.27 14.79
N SER A 25 -4.88 -8.74 14.23
CA SER A 25 -4.91 -8.12 12.91
C SER A 25 -5.98 -7.04 12.82
N ALA A 26 -5.66 -5.93 12.15
CA ALA A 26 -6.63 -4.90 11.76
C ALA A 26 -7.00 -4.98 10.27
N ILE A 27 -6.82 -6.16 9.65
CA ILE A 27 -7.12 -6.38 8.22
C ILE A 27 -8.62 -6.31 7.90
N HIS A 28 -9.48 -6.49 8.91
CA HIS A 28 -10.92 -6.31 8.78
C HIS A 28 -11.26 -4.84 8.93
N LYS A 29 -11.28 -4.13 7.79
CA LYS A 29 -11.72 -2.75 7.70
C LYS A 29 -13.08 -2.66 7.03
N ALA A 30 -13.86 -1.65 7.41
CA ALA A 30 -15.17 -1.36 6.85
C ALA A 30 -15.25 0.12 6.45
N PRO A 31 -16.07 0.46 5.43
CA PRO A 31 -16.30 1.85 5.07
C PRO A 31 -16.82 2.68 6.24
N VAL A 32 -16.41 3.94 6.29
CA VAL A 32 -16.94 4.95 7.21
C VAL A 32 -17.76 5.99 6.46
N ASP A 33 -18.85 6.43 7.08
CA ASP A 33 -19.79 7.44 6.57
C ASP A 33 -19.67 8.79 7.30
N ARG A 34 -18.61 8.94 8.11
CA ARG A 34 -18.29 10.14 8.87
C ARG A 34 -16.86 10.59 8.60
N PRO A 35 -16.54 11.87 8.85
CA PRO A 35 -15.16 12.33 8.80
C PRO A 35 -14.25 11.53 9.74
N VAL A 36 -13.01 11.34 9.29
CA VAL A 36 -11.90 10.77 10.07
C VAL A 36 -10.71 11.71 10.03
N ARG A 37 -9.86 11.66 11.04
CA ARG A 37 -8.64 12.47 11.06
C ARG A 37 -7.46 11.64 10.59
N ALA A 38 -6.79 12.09 9.53
CA ALA A 38 -5.50 11.52 9.12
C ALA A 38 -4.40 12.04 10.04
N THR A 39 -3.82 11.15 10.84
CA THR A 39 -2.68 11.45 11.74
C THR A 39 -1.38 10.93 11.13
N ARG A 40 -0.24 11.30 11.71
CA ARG A 40 1.08 10.79 11.29
C ARG A 40 1.19 9.27 11.24
N ILE A 41 0.36 8.54 11.99
CA ILE A 41 0.41 7.08 12.11
C ILE A 41 -0.84 6.37 11.56
N GLY A 42 -1.75 7.09 10.91
CA GLY A 42 -2.95 6.54 10.27
C GLY A 42 -4.22 7.30 10.60
N PHE A 43 -5.38 6.79 10.17
CA PHE A 43 -6.66 7.37 10.56
C PHE A 43 -6.93 7.14 12.05
N ASP A 44 -7.44 8.15 12.73
CA ASP A 44 -7.76 8.12 14.17
C ASP A 44 -8.74 7.01 14.58
N ALA A 45 -9.65 6.64 13.68
CA ALA A 45 -10.60 5.55 13.85
C ALA A 45 -10.06 4.17 13.41
N ASP A 46 -8.83 4.10 12.88
CA ASP A 46 -8.18 2.87 12.46
C ASP A 46 -7.18 2.36 13.52
N SER A 47 -6.91 1.06 13.50
CA SER A 47 -5.87 0.46 14.34
C SER A 47 -4.78 -0.18 13.51
N GLN A 48 -3.57 -0.19 14.05
CA GLN A 48 -2.42 -0.90 13.49
C GLN A 48 -1.92 -1.92 14.52
N ALA A 49 -2.03 -3.21 14.20
CA ALA A 49 -1.62 -4.28 15.11
C ALA A 49 -0.10 -4.42 15.25
N ASP A 50 0.67 -3.87 14.30
CA ASP A 50 2.13 -3.94 14.26
C ASP A 50 2.69 -2.66 13.63
N LEU A 51 3.14 -1.72 14.47
CA LEU A 51 3.73 -0.45 14.04
C LEU A 51 5.14 -0.58 13.45
N LYS A 52 5.77 -1.76 13.53
CA LYS A 52 7.12 -1.99 12.98
C LYS A 52 7.07 -2.50 11.54
N HIS A 53 6.09 -3.36 11.22
CA HIS A 53 6.03 -4.03 9.91
C HIS A 53 4.79 -3.67 9.07
N HIS A 54 3.72 -3.21 9.71
CA HIS A 54 2.42 -3.00 9.08
C HIS A 54 1.77 -1.69 9.55
N GLY A 55 2.60 -0.65 9.72
CA GLY A 55 2.17 0.61 10.31
C GLY A 55 3.32 1.58 10.58
N GLY A 56 3.01 2.63 11.33
CA GLY A 56 3.95 3.71 11.63
C GLY A 56 4.04 4.77 10.53
N LEU A 57 5.00 5.69 10.67
CA LEU A 57 5.07 6.93 9.89
C LEU A 57 5.14 6.71 8.37
N GLU A 58 5.81 5.63 7.95
CA GLU A 58 6.00 5.28 6.53
C GLU A 58 4.86 4.44 5.96
N GLN A 59 3.95 3.93 6.81
CA GLN A 59 2.88 3.01 6.43
C GLN A 59 1.55 3.43 7.08
N ALA A 60 1.32 4.73 7.18
CA ALA A 60 0.20 5.31 7.92
C ALA A 60 -1.15 4.95 7.26
N ILE A 61 -1.23 5.07 5.93
CA ILE A 61 -2.48 4.84 5.18
C ILE A 61 -2.20 3.87 4.04
N HIS A 62 -2.92 2.76 4.01
CA HIS A 62 -2.85 1.74 2.95
C HIS A 62 -3.84 2.06 1.83
N HIS A 63 -3.39 2.03 0.58
CA HIS A 63 -4.21 2.20 -0.62
C HIS A 63 -4.24 0.90 -1.40
N TYR A 64 -5.43 0.46 -1.80
CA TYR A 64 -5.57 -0.62 -2.77
C TYR A 64 -6.51 -0.23 -3.93
N PRO A 65 -6.09 -0.38 -5.19
CA PRO A 65 -6.94 -0.10 -6.35
C PRO A 65 -8.14 -1.04 -6.39
N PHE A 66 -9.34 -0.47 -6.44
CA PHE A 66 -10.56 -1.27 -6.63
C PHE A 66 -10.62 -1.86 -8.05
N ASP A 67 -9.86 -1.28 -9.00
CA ASP A 67 -9.68 -1.78 -10.37
C ASP A 67 -9.25 -3.26 -10.41
N HIS A 68 -8.54 -3.74 -9.38
CA HIS A 68 -8.04 -5.11 -9.31
C HIS A 68 -9.08 -6.14 -8.88
N TYR A 69 -10.21 -5.72 -8.31
CA TYR A 69 -11.17 -6.63 -7.69
C TYR A 69 -11.83 -7.58 -8.70
N ASP A 70 -12.17 -7.11 -9.91
CA ASP A 70 -12.72 -7.97 -10.97
C ASP A 70 -11.72 -9.05 -11.38
N GLY A 71 -10.46 -8.67 -11.61
CA GLY A 71 -9.40 -9.64 -11.94
C GLY A 71 -9.20 -10.69 -10.84
N TRP A 72 -9.33 -10.32 -9.56
CA TRP A 72 -9.30 -11.31 -8.49
C TRP A 72 -10.53 -12.22 -8.49
N ARG A 73 -11.74 -11.70 -8.74
CA ARG A 73 -12.94 -12.54 -8.86
C ARG A 73 -12.81 -13.56 -9.98
N ASP A 74 -12.21 -13.17 -11.10
CA ASP A 74 -11.96 -14.07 -12.22
C ASP A 74 -10.94 -15.16 -11.89
N GLU A 75 -9.90 -14.83 -11.12
CA GLU A 75 -8.79 -15.75 -10.85
C GLU A 75 -9.02 -16.70 -9.67
N ILE A 76 -9.73 -16.27 -8.63
CA ILE A 76 -9.94 -17.06 -7.40
C ILE A 76 -11.41 -17.37 -7.12
N GLY A 77 -12.31 -16.97 -8.02
CA GLY A 77 -13.74 -17.20 -7.90
C GLY A 77 -14.45 -16.25 -6.92
N PRO A 78 -15.75 -16.45 -6.70
CA PRO A 78 -16.56 -15.60 -5.82
C PRO A 78 -16.24 -15.90 -4.36
N VAL A 79 -15.24 -15.23 -3.81
CA VAL A 79 -14.96 -15.23 -2.37
C VAL A 79 -15.71 -14.06 -1.69
N PRO A 80 -16.38 -14.27 -0.54
CA PRO A 80 -17.20 -13.24 0.10
C PRO A 80 -16.45 -11.94 0.40
N VAL A 81 -15.14 -12.01 0.68
CA VAL A 81 -14.32 -10.84 0.96
C VAL A 81 -14.15 -9.89 -0.22
N LEU A 82 -14.38 -10.35 -1.46
CA LEU A 82 -14.29 -9.53 -2.68
C LEU A 82 -15.62 -8.84 -3.04
N GLU A 83 -16.70 -9.07 -2.29
CA GLU A 83 -18.00 -8.42 -2.54
C GLU A 83 -18.02 -6.94 -2.18
N LYS A 84 -17.09 -6.51 -1.31
CA LYS A 84 -17.00 -5.15 -0.78
C LYS A 84 -15.53 -4.72 -0.71
N PRO A 85 -15.25 -3.40 -0.78
CA PRO A 85 -13.91 -2.87 -0.52
C PRO A 85 -13.43 -3.23 0.89
N GLY A 86 -12.11 -3.19 1.10
CA GLY A 86 -11.46 -3.59 2.34
C GLY A 86 -10.95 -5.03 2.32
N ALA A 87 -11.07 -5.76 1.21
CA ALA A 87 -10.60 -7.14 1.08
C ALA A 87 -9.10 -7.27 1.38
N PHE A 88 -8.30 -6.25 1.04
CA PHE A 88 -6.86 -6.26 1.22
C PHE A 88 -6.40 -5.53 2.49
N GLY A 89 -7.35 -5.06 3.31
CA GLY A 89 -7.09 -4.28 4.52
C GLY A 89 -6.62 -2.86 4.20
N GLU A 90 -7.05 -2.31 3.07
CA GLU A 90 -6.83 -0.93 2.66
C GLU A 90 -7.66 0.06 3.45
N ASN A 91 -7.11 1.25 3.61
CA ASN A 91 -7.80 2.41 4.15
C ASN A 91 -8.42 3.26 3.03
N LEU A 92 -7.80 3.27 1.85
CA LEU A 92 -8.30 3.98 0.67
C LEU A 92 -8.54 2.98 -0.45
N SER A 93 -9.76 2.98 -0.97
CA SER A 93 -10.16 2.22 -2.15
C SER A 93 -10.59 3.19 -3.24
N THR A 94 -9.90 3.17 -4.38
CA THR A 94 -10.13 4.11 -5.49
C THR A 94 -10.25 3.38 -6.82
N LEU A 95 -10.73 4.10 -7.84
CA LEU A 95 -10.75 3.65 -9.24
C LEU A 95 -9.88 4.56 -10.09
N GLY A 96 -9.23 4.00 -11.12
CA GLY A 96 -8.42 4.75 -12.09
C GLY A 96 -7.01 5.11 -11.61
N LEU A 97 -6.58 4.58 -10.47
CA LEU A 97 -5.22 4.66 -9.96
C LEU A 97 -4.68 3.27 -9.66
N THR A 98 -3.66 2.86 -10.42
CA THR A 98 -2.94 1.60 -10.24
C THR A 98 -1.45 1.85 -10.04
N GLU A 99 -0.71 0.78 -9.70
CA GLU A 99 0.72 0.82 -9.37
C GLU A 99 1.60 1.40 -10.50
N GLY A 100 1.15 1.32 -11.76
CA GLY A 100 1.84 1.90 -12.92
C GLY A 100 1.62 3.40 -13.08
N GLN A 101 0.61 3.99 -12.41
CA GLN A 101 0.24 5.40 -12.53
C GLN A 101 0.69 6.25 -11.33
N VAL A 102 1.08 5.59 -10.24
CA VAL A 102 1.49 6.19 -8.97
C VAL A 102 2.97 5.95 -8.76
N ALA A 103 3.71 6.99 -8.39
CA ALA A 103 5.12 6.89 -8.07
C ALA A 103 5.41 7.15 -6.60
N VAL A 104 6.47 6.52 -6.10
CA VAL A 104 7.01 6.87 -4.79
C VAL A 104 7.35 8.36 -4.80
N GLY A 105 7.00 9.08 -3.73
CA GLY A 105 7.16 10.53 -3.66
C GLY A 105 6.05 11.35 -4.29
N ASP A 106 5.09 10.76 -5.04
CA ASP A 106 3.88 11.48 -5.43
C ASP A 106 3.15 12.00 -4.18
N VAL A 107 2.74 13.27 -4.22
CA VAL A 107 2.04 13.94 -3.12
C VAL A 107 0.60 14.17 -3.51
N PHE A 108 -0.30 13.81 -2.60
CA PHE A 108 -1.73 13.95 -2.76
C PHE A 108 -2.33 14.75 -1.61
N ARG A 109 -3.30 15.60 -1.94
CA ARG A 109 -4.20 16.19 -0.96
C ARG A 109 -5.44 15.30 -0.84
N LEU A 110 -5.86 15.01 0.38
CA LEU A 110 -7.06 14.26 0.70
C LEU A 110 -7.80 15.00 1.81
N GLY A 111 -8.88 15.70 1.45
CA GLY A 111 -9.53 16.63 2.39
C GLY A 111 -8.54 17.69 2.88
N GLY A 112 -8.40 17.80 4.22
CA GLY A 112 -7.43 18.67 4.88
C GLY A 112 -6.04 18.07 5.10
N ALA A 113 -5.79 16.82 4.68
CA ALA A 113 -4.51 16.14 4.89
C ALA A 113 -3.65 16.12 3.63
N THR A 114 -2.32 16.11 3.83
CA THR A 114 -1.32 15.96 2.75
C THR A 114 -0.61 14.62 2.92
N LEU A 115 -0.68 13.78 1.89
CA LEU A 115 -0.17 12.41 1.86
C LEU A 115 0.96 12.29 0.85
N GLN A 116 1.99 11.50 1.14
CA GLN A 116 3.05 11.19 0.17
C GLN A 116 3.26 9.68 0.06
N VAL A 117 3.33 9.17 -1.17
CA VAL A 117 3.57 7.74 -1.43
C VAL A 117 4.96 7.38 -0.92
N SER A 118 5.05 6.35 -0.07
CA SER A 118 6.28 5.97 0.61
C SER A 118 6.91 4.69 0.06
N GLN A 119 6.08 3.69 -0.24
CA GLN A 119 6.50 2.35 -0.70
C GLN A 119 5.29 1.55 -1.21
N GLY A 120 5.56 0.47 -1.94
CA GLY A 120 4.53 -0.57 -2.20
C GLY A 120 4.19 -1.35 -0.93
N ARG A 121 3.04 -2.05 -0.96
CA ARG A 121 2.60 -2.88 0.17
C ARG A 121 3.02 -4.34 -0.04
N GLN A 122 3.84 -4.86 0.87
CA GLN A 122 4.20 -6.27 0.82
C GLN A 122 3.04 -7.14 1.30
N PRO A 123 2.61 -8.16 0.52
CA PRO A 123 1.60 -9.09 0.98
C PRO A 123 2.17 -9.96 2.12
N CYS A 124 1.29 -10.41 3.00
CA CYS A 124 1.65 -11.30 4.10
C CYS A 124 0.61 -12.42 4.25
N TRP A 125 0.97 -13.47 4.98
CA TRP A 125 0.17 -14.68 5.18
C TRP A 125 -1.25 -14.41 5.72
N LYS A 126 -1.50 -13.24 6.36
CA LYS A 126 -2.83 -12.84 6.82
C LYS A 126 -3.84 -12.72 5.66
N LEU A 127 -3.38 -12.46 4.44
CA LEU A 127 -4.24 -12.51 3.24
C LEU A 127 -4.74 -13.93 2.99
N ASN A 128 -3.89 -14.94 3.12
CA ASN A 128 -4.27 -16.32 2.84
C ASN A 128 -5.43 -16.74 3.76
N VAL A 129 -5.31 -16.43 5.06
CA VAL A 129 -6.36 -16.68 6.04
C VAL A 129 -7.62 -15.88 5.76
N ARG A 130 -7.50 -14.59 5.42
CA ARG A 130 -8.64 -13.72 5.15
C ARG A 130 -9.46 -14.17 3.94
N PHE A 131 -8.78 -14.60 2.88
CA PHE A 131 -9.40 -15.03 1.64
C PHE A 131 -9.82 -16.50 1.66
N GLY A 132 -9.30 -17.30 2.59
CA GLY A 132 -9.45 -18.76 2.54
C GLY A 132 -8.73 -19.38 1.35
N VAL A 133 -7.65 -18.75 0.88
CA VAL A 133 -6.87 -19.14 -0.31
C VAL A 133 -5.39 -19.22 0.09
N ASP A 134 -4.85 -20.44 0.14
CA ASP A 134 -3.55 -20.74 0.76
C ASP A 134 -2.36 -20.03 0.12
N ASP A 135 -2.46 -19.63 -1.15
CA ASP A 135 -1.40 -18.97 -1.90
C ASP A 135 -1.70 -17.48 -2.22
N MET A 136 -2.72 -16.87 -1.59
CA MET A 136 -3.16 -15.51 -1.92
C MET A 136 -2.04 -14.46 -1.85
N ALA A 137 -1.22 -14.50 -0.79
CA ALA A 137 -0.08 -13.59 -0.64
C ALA A 137 0.95 -13.76 -1.77
N SER A 138 1.16 -15.00 -2.23
CA SER A 138 2.04 -15.29 -3.35
C SER A 138 1.47 -14.72 -4.65
N ARG A 139 0.17 -14.92 -4.91
CA ARG A 139 -0.52 -14.38 -6.09
C ARG A 139 -0.44 -12.86 -6.14
N VAL A 140 -0.66 -12.17 -5.02
CA VAL A 140 -0.51 -10.72 -4.91
C VAL A 140 0.92 -10.30 -5.23
N GLN A 141 1.91 -11.02 -4.71
CA GLN A 141 3.31 -10.70 -4.96
C GLN A 141 3.71 -10.89 -6.43
N VAL A 142 3.30 -12.01 -7.03
CA VAL A 142 3.62 -12.37 -8.43
C VAL A 142 2.94 -11.42 -9.41
N SER A 143 1.67 -11.09 -9.18
CA SER A 143 0.93 -10.17 -10.06
C SER A 143 1.36 -8.70 -9.91
N GLY A 144 1.95 -8.31 -8.78
CA GLY A 144 2.31 -6.92 -8.49
C GLY A 144 1.14 -6.03 -8.10
N ARG A 145 -0.11 -6.54 -8.14
CA ARG A 145 -1.36 -5.91 -7.68
C ARG A 145 -1.40 -5.81 -6.15
N SER A 146 -0.46 -5.05 -5.62
CA SER A 146 -0.05 -5.06 -4.21
C SER A 146 -0.61 -3.89 -3.42
N GLY A 147 -1.00 -2.80 -4.09
CA GLY A 147 -1.27 -1.52 -3.46
C GLY A 147 -0.01 -0.84 -2.91
N TRP A 148 -0.20 0.26 -2.19
CA TRP A 148 0.91 1.05 -1.65
C TRP A 148 0.53 1.74 -0.35
N TYR A 149 1.54 2.32 0.30
CA TYR A 149 1.38 3.10 1.49
C TYR A 149 1.64 4.58 1.24
N TYR A 150 0.99 5.40 2.06
CA TYR A 150 1.33 6.80 2.26
C TYR A 150 1.93 7.02 3.65
N ARG A 151 2.89 7.95 3.69
CA ARG A 151 3.19 8.74 4.89
C ARG A 151 2.32 9.99 4.91
N VAL A 152 1.95 10.47 6.09
CA VAL A 152 1.20 11.72 6.24
C VAL A 152 2.18 12.87 6.46
N LEU A 153 2.23 13.83 5.53
CA LEU A 153 3.07 15.02 5.59
C LEU A 153 2.42 16.13 6.43
N GLU A 154 1.09 16.26 6.34
CA GLU A 154 0.29 17.20 7.11
C GLU A 154 -0.96 16.49 7.58
N GLU A 155 -1.21 16.52 8.89
CA GLU A 155 -2.42 15.94 9.47
C GLU A 155 -3.64 16.80 9.17
N GLY A 156 -4.80 16.18 9.00
CA GLY A 156 -6.02 16.91 8.73
C GLY A 156 -7.25 16.03 8.72
N ASP A 157 -8.41 16.68 8.72
CA ASP A 157 -9.70 15.99 8.68
C ASP A 157 -10.04 15.62 7.24
N VAL A 158 -10.54 14.39 7.07
CA VAL A 158 -10.88 13.80 5.79
C VAL A 158 -12.37 13.47 5.81
N PRO A 159 -13.21 14.17 5.02
CA PRO A 159 -14.61 13.82 4.88
C PRO A 159 -14.79 12.51 4.09
N PRO A 160 -15.90 11.78 4.27
CA PRO A 160 -16.12 10.48 3.63
C PRO A 160 -16.19 10.54 2.10
N ASP A 161 -16.53 11.71 1.53
CA ASP A 161 -16.60 12.00 0.10
C ASP A 161 -15.35 12.72 -0.45
N ALA A 162 -14.26 12.73 0.33
CA ALA A 162 -13.01 13.37 -0.08
C ALA A 162 -12.48 12.81 -1.40
N VAL A 163 -12.04 13.71 -2.28
CA VAL A 163 -11.35 13.35 -3.51
C VAL A 163 -9.85 13.32 -3.25
N LEU A 164 -9.15 12.39 -3.89
CA LEU A 164 -7.69 12.31 -3.84
C LEU A 164 -7.12 13.15 -4.98
N GLU A 165 -6.47 14.26 -4.66
CA GLU A 165 -5.93 15.20 -5.65
C GLU A 165 -4.41 15.11 -5.68
N ARG A 166 -3.83 14.75 -6.82
CA ARG A 166 -2.37 14.76 -6.98
C ARG A 166 -1.88 16.20 -7.14
N VAL A 167 -1.07 16.64 -6.18
CA VAL A 167 -0.56 18.02 -6.11
C VAL A 167 0.93 18.11 -6.47
N ASP A 168 1.68 17.02 -6.36
CA ASP A 168 3.09 16.98 -6.77
C ASP A 168 3.52 15.56 -7.20
N ARG A 169 4.60 15.48 -7.99
CA ARG A 169 5.24 14.25 -8.45
C ARG A 169 6.75 14.39 -8.37
N VAL A 170 7.31 13.99 -7.22
CA VAL A 170 8.73 14.23 -6.92
C VAL A 170 9.65 13.31 -7.73
N THR A 171 9.30 12.02 -7.87
CA THR A 171 10.09 11.01 -8.59
C THR A 171 9.21 10.19 -9.54
N PRO A 172 8.60 10.83 -10.56
CA PRO A 172 7.56 10.25 -11.41
C PRO A 172 7.98 9.02 -12.20
N GLU A 173 9.28 8.84 -12.43
CA GLU A 173 9.90 7.70 -13.11
C GLU A 173 9.97 6.43 -12.24
N TRP A 174 9.81 6.56 -10.93
CA TRP A 174 9.81 5.46 -9.96
C TRP A 174 8.39 5.10 -9.53
N THR A 175 7.62 4.60 -10.51
CA THR A 175 6.27 4.06 -10.25
C THR A 175 6.32 2.94 -9.23
N VAL A 176 5.25 2.74 -8.46
CA VAL A 176 5.13 1.64 -7.49
C VAL A 176 5.40 0.32 -8.19
N GLU A 177 4.88 0.13 -9.40
CA GLU A 177 5.14 -1.04 -10.24
C GLU A 177 6.64 -1.20 -10.55
N ARG A 178 7.33 -0.14 -10.99
CA ARG A 178 8.76 -0.21 -11.31
C ARG A 178 9.60 -0.54 -10.08
N VAL A 179 9.31 0.09 -8.94
CA VAL A 179 9.98 -0.20 -7.67
C VAL A 179 9.72 -1.66 -7.27
N TRP A 180 8.48 -2.15 -7.43
CA TRP A 180 8.12 -3.54 -7.15
C TRP A 180 8.92 -4.51 -8.01
N ARG A 181 9.00 -4.26 -9.32
CA ARG A 181 9.76 -5.09 -10.25
C ARG A 181 11.23 -5.17 -9.87
N ALA A 182 11.90 -4.04 -9.65
CA ALA A 182 13.31 -4.01 -9.25
C ALA A 182 13.57 -4.81 -7.96
N LEU A 183 12.64 -4.78 -7.00
CA LEU A 183 12.79 -5.48 -5.72
C LEU A 183 12.33 -6.94 -5.73
N TYR A 184 11.37 -7.35 -6.54
CA TYR A 184 10.76 -8.69 -6.39
C TYR A 184 10.81 -9.54 -7.66
N VAL A 185 10.95 -8.91 -8.84
CA VAL A 185 10.95 -9.59 -10.14
C VAL A 185 12.37 -9.59 -10.72
N ASP A 186 12.88 -8.42 -11.05
CA ASP A 186 14.14 -8.20 -11.75
C ASP A 186 15.29 -8.02 -10.75
N ARG A 187 15.44 -8.97 -9.80
CA ARG A 187 16.31 -8.84 -8.62
C ARG A 187 17.81 -8.72 -8.90
N HIS A 188 18.22 -8.83 -10.16
CA HIS A 188 19.60 -8.69 -10.61
C HIS A 188 19.88 -7.35 -11.30
N ASP A 189 18.88 -6.47 -11.41
CA ASP A 189 19.05 -5.10 -11.90
C ASP A 189 19.75 -4.25 -10.83
N ILE A 190 21.07 -4.34 -10.80
CA ILE A 190 21.93 -3.65 -9.84
C ILE A 190 21.79 -2.14 -9.93
N ASP A 191 21.69 -1.60 -11.15
CA ASP A 191 21.59 -0.17 -11.39
C ASP A 191 20.31 0.39 -10.78
N SER A 192 19.18 -0.26 -11.02
CA SER A 192 17.91 0.13 -10.37
C SER A 192 17.99 -0.01 -8.85
N LEU A 193 18.57 -1.08 -8.33
CA LEU A 193 18.72 -1.27 -6.88
C LEU A 193 19.61 -0.20 -6.25
N ALA A 194 20.68 0.22 -6.91
CA ALA A 194 21.57 1.28 -6.44
C ALA A 194 20.84 2.63 -6.37
N VAL A 195 20.04 2.97 -7.38
CA VAL A 195 19.20 4.19 -7.34
C VAL A 195 18.18 4.10 -6.21
N LEU A 196 17.47 2.98 -6.07
CA LEU A 196 16.49 2.78 -4.99
C LEU A 196 17.13 2.89 -3.61
N ALA A 197 18.36 2.42 -3.41
CA ALA A 197 19.07 2.53 -2.14
C ALA A 197 19.34 3.98 -1.70
N GLY A 198 19.40 4.90 -2.66
CA GLY A 198 19.62 6.34 -2.45
C GLY A 198 18.36 7.20 -2.51
N LEU A 199 17.21 6.66 -2.95
CA LEU A 199 16.01 7.43 -3.30
C LEU A 199 15.29 8.01 -2.06
N PRO A 200 15.39 9.33 -1.73
CA PRO A 200 14.93 9.86 -0.44
C PRO A 200 13.43 9.76 -0.21
N THR A 201 12.64 9.73 -1.28
CA THR A 201 11.18 9.58 -1.24
C THR A 201 10.74 8.16 -0.88
N LEU A 202 11.61 7.16 -1.02
CA LEU A 202 11.36 5.76 -0.68
C LEU A 202 11.57 5.51 0.82
N SER A 203 10.69 4.68 1.39
CA SER A 203 10.81 4.30 2.79
C SER A 203 12.18 3.71 3.11
N ASP A 204 12.67 4.04 4.30
CA ASP A 204 14.01 3.64 4.75
C ASP A 204 14.16 2.10 4.80
N GLY A 205 13.09 1.38 5.13
CA GLY A 205 13.06 -0.08 5.08
C GLY A 205 13.36 -0.64 3.69
N TRP A 206 12.75 -0.06 2.64
CA TRP A 206 12.96 -0.49 1.26
C TRP A 206 14.31 -0.01 0.70
N ARG A 207 14.77 1.19 1.08
CA ARG A 207 16.14 1.64 0.76
C ARG A 207 17.20 0.70 1.32
N ARG A 208 17.06 0.26 2.57
CA ARG A 208 17.96 -0.74 3.18
C ARG A 208 17.89 -2.10 2.48
N LEU A 209 16.70 -2.53 2.06
CA LEU A 209 16.53 -3.77 1.30
C LEU A 209 17.30 -3.72 -0.03
N ALA A 210 17.18 -2.61 -0.76
CA ALA A 210 17.89 -2.39 -2.01
C ALA A 210 19.41 -2.41 -1.78
N ARG A 211 19.90 -1.62 -0.81
CA ARG A 211 21.32 -1.54 -0.46
C ARG A 211 21.94 -2.90 -0.13
N ARG A 212 21.28 -3.68 0.73
CA ARG A 212 21.75 -5.02 1.13
C ARG A 212 21.91 -5.94 -0.07
N ARG A 213 21.03 -5.85 -1.06
CA ARG A 213 21.08 -6.70 -2.27
C ARG A 213 22.21 -6.28 -3.20
N THR A 214 22.40 -4.98 -3.41
CA THR A 214 23.55 -4.45 -4.15
C THR A 214 24.87 -4.94 -3.53
N GLU A 215 25.02 -4.84 -2.21
CA GLU A 215 26.22 -5.30 -1.48
C GLU A 215 26.42 -6.83 -1.60
N THR A 216 25.35 -7.61 -1.44
CA THR A 216 25.43 -9.09 -1.53
C THR A 216 25.84 -9.56 -2.93
N MET A 217 25.44 -8.83 -3.98
CA MET A 217 25.76 -9.18 -5.37
C MET A 217 27.18 -8.73 -5.75
N ALA A 218 27.62 -7.54 -5.32
CA ALA A 218 29.00 -7.10 -5.48
C ALA A 218 30.00 -8.05 -4.78
N SER A 219 29.60 -8.65 -3.65
CA SER A 219 30.42 -9.64 -2.93
C SER A 219 30.49 -11.02 -3.60
N LYS A 220 29.74 -11.24 -4.70
CA LYS A 220 29.70 -12.49 -5.46
C LYS A 220 30.35 -12.38 -6.84
N GLU A 221 30.83 -11.21 -7.22
CA GLU A 221 31.66 -11.05 -8.42
C GLU A 221 33.09 -11.54 -8.12
N PRO A 222 33.67 -12.39 -8.98
CA PRO A 222 34.99 -13.01 -8.76
C PRO A 222 36.15 -12.02 -8.83
#